data_AF-A0A249STR2-F1
#
_entry.id   AF-A0A249STR2-F1
#
_cell.length_a   1.000
_cell.length_b   1.000
_cell.length_c   1.000
_cell.angle_alpha   90.00
_cell.angle_beta   90.00
_cell.angle_gamma   90.00
#
_symmetry.space_group_name_H-M   'P 1'
#
loop_
_entity.id
_entity.type
_entity.pdbx_description
1 polymer ?
#
loop_
_entity_poly.entity_id
_entity_poly.type
_entity_poly.pdbx_seq_one_letter_code
_entity_poly.pdbx_strand_id
1 'polypeptide(L)'
;MIAPIRAVLFDVAAGDALGVPVEFRNRVELLQQPVSAMTGFGTHGQPAGTWSDDSSLTFCLAEALTQRYDLRLIADYVLHTLEAAIWSILTTDDYQGAVLKAVNLGSDTDTTGAVAGGLAALLYGYGSIPAGCIAELARQQDIARLAQRMAARYDQL
;
A
#
# COMPACT_ATOMS: atom_id res chain seq x y z
N MET A 1 23.25 -15.13 -16.04
CA MET A 1 21.91 -14.50 -16.09
C MET A 1 21.18 -14.55 -14.75
N ILE A 2 21.12 -15.67 -14.04
CA ILE A 2 20.43 -15.75 -12.73
C ILE A 2 21.07 -14.86 -11.65
N ALA A 3 22.41 -14.79 -11.59
CA ALA A 3 23.09 -14.02 -10.54
C ALA A 3 22.75 -12.51 -10.56
N PRO A 4 22.76 -11.81 -11.71
CA PRO A 4 22.29 -10.41 -11.78
C PRO A 4 20.81 -10.22 -11.41
N ILE A 5 19.91 -11.08 -11.91
CA ILE A 5 18.47 -10.98 -11.61
C ILE A 5 18.22 -11.14 -10.11
N ARG A 6 18.85 -12.15 -9.50
CA ARG A 6 18.77 -12.38 -8.06
C ARG A 6 19.32 -11.19 -7.27
N ALA A 7 20.45 -10.63 -7.70
CA ALA A 7 21.03 -9.45 -7.04
C ALA A 7 20.04 -8.28 -7.03
N VAL A 8 19.40 -7.98 -8.17
CA VAL A 8 18.42 -6.89 -8.28
C VAL A 8 17.22 -7.11 -7.37
N LEU A 9 16.59 -8.29 -7.41
CA LEU A 9 15.36 -8.54 -6.63
C LEU A 9 15.61 -8.47 -5.12
N PHE A 10 16.75 -9.00 -4.65
CA PHE A 10 17.11 -8.90 -3.23
C PHE A 10 17.52 -7.49 -2.81
N ASP A 11 18.19 -6.74 -3.69
CA ASP A 11 18.63 -5.37 -3.38
C ASP A 11 17.44 -4.39 -3.29
N VAL A 12 16.42 -4.55 -4.14
CA VAL A 12 15.16 -3.79 -4.03
C VAL A 12 14.54 -3.98 -2.65
N ALA A 13 14.31 -5.23 -2.23
CA ALA A 13 13.72 -5.49 -0.91
C ALA A 13 14.62 -5.08 0.26
N ALA A 14 15.94 -5.21 0.12
CA ALA A 14 16.86 -4.76 1.16
C ALA A 14 16.89 -3.24 1.29
N GLY A 15 16.90 -2.51 0.17
CA GLY A 15 16.87 -1.04 0.15
C GLY A 15 15.56 -0.50 0.71
N ASP A 16 14.44 -1.08 0.30
CA ASP A 16 13.11 -0.79 0.84
C ASP A 16 13.05 -1.04 2.35
N ALA A 17 13.43 -2.23 2.82
CA ALA A 17 13.43 -2.55 4.25
C ALA A 17 14.39 -1.71 5.12
N LEU A 18 15.45 -1.13 4.53
CA LEU A 18 16.30 -0.13 5.20
C LEU A 18 15.60 1.23 5.34
N GLY A 19 14.72 1.57 4.38
CA GLY A 19 13.96 2.82 4.33
C GLY A 19 12.72 2.82 5.21
N VAL A 20 11.97 1.71 5.27
CA VAL A 20 10.71 1.57 6.02
C VAL A 20 10.75 2.16 7.45
N PRO A 21 11.78 1.89 8.28
CA PRO A 21 11.82 2.41 9.66
C PRO A 21 12.02 3.93 9.75
N VAL A 22 12.51 4.57 8.68
CA VAL A 22 12.85 6.00 8.64
C VAL A 22 12.01 6.79 7.65
N GLU A 23 10.99 6.19 7.07
CA GLU A 23 10.06 6.89 6.17
C GLU A 23 9.53 8.16 6.80
N PHE A 24 9.44 9.22 5.97
CA PHE A 24 8.97 10.56 6.34
C PHE A 24 9.83 11.32 7.36
N ARG A 25 10.96 10.77 7.81
CA ARG A 25 11.97 11.54 8.55
C ARG A 25 12.62 12.57 7.64
N ASN A 26 12.92 13.73 8.19
CA ASN A 26 13.57 14.78 7.40
C ASN A 26 15.09 14.56 7.33
N ARG A 27 15.72 15.20 6.34
CA ARG A 27 17.16 15.08 6.10
C ARG A 27 18.01 15.51 7.30
N VAL A 28 17.58 16.51 8.07
CA VAL A 28 18.33 17.02 9.23
C VAL A 28 18.37 15.98 10.34
N GLU A 29 17.24 15.31 10.60
CA GLU A 29 17.17 14.20 11.58
C GLU A 29 18.08 13.05 11.17
N LEU A 30 18.07 12.66 9.89
CA LEU A 30 18.91 11.56 9.39
C LEU A 30 20.41 11.90 9.34
N LEU A 31 20.78 13.19 9.26
CA LEU A 31 22.18 13.59 9.42
C LEU A 31 22.68 13.40 10.85
N GLN A 32 21.81 13.51 11.85
CA GLN A 32 22.14 13.27 13.25
C GLN A 32 22.15 11.80 13.60
N GLN A 33 21.25 11.01 13.00
CA GLN A 33 21.13 9.56 13.21
C GLN A 33 21.00 8.84 11.86
N PRO A 34 22.12 8.63 11.15
CA PRO A 34 22.09 7.98 9.84
C PRO A 34 21.75 6.49 9.95
N VAL A 35 21.06 5.98 8.93
CA VAL A 35 20.85 4.53 8.76
C VAL A 35 22.18 3.88 8.43
N SER A 36 22.59 2.91 9.24
CA SER A 36 23.85 2.17 9.06
C SER A 36 23.66 0.65 8.98
N ALA A 37 22.49 0.15 9.36
CA ALA A 37 22.12 -1.26 9.33
C ALA A 37 20.59 -1.40 9.30
N MET A 38 20.11 -2.63 9.12
CA MET A 38 18.71 -2.98 9.29
C MET A 38 18.25 -2.64 10.71
N THR A 39 17.23 -1.81 10.81
CA THR A 39 16.59 -1.44 12.07
C THR A 39 15.09 -1.75 12.01
N GLY A 40 14.46 -1.94 13.16
CA GLY A 40 13.02 -2.18 13.26
C GLY A 40 12.36 -1.16 14.18
N PHE A 41 11.05 -1.26 14.31
CA PHE A 41 10.20 -0.49 15.22
C PHE A 41 10.27 1.03 15.00
N GLY A 42 10.58 1.45 13.77
CA GLY A 42 10.59 2.86 13.35
C GLY A 42 9.18 3.38 13.01
N THR A 43 9.06 4.09 11.89
CA THR A 43 7.84 4.78 11.43
C THR A 43 6.55 3.95 11.58
N HIS A 44 6.60 2.67 11.22
CA HIS A 44 5.42 1.78 11.21
C HIS A 44 5.42 0.71 12.30
N GLY A 45 6.36 0.75 13.25
CA GLY A 45 6.43 -0.25 14.33
C GLY A 45 6.78 -1.68 13.88
N GLN A 46 7.22 -1.86 12.63
CA GLN A 46 7.48 -3.18 12.04
C GLN A 46 8.87 -3.72 12.39
N PRO A 47 9.06 -5.06 12.49
CA PRO A 47 10.37 -5.64 12.77
C PRO A 47 11.38 -5.36 11.65
N ALA A 48 12.67 -5.46 11.98
CA ALA A 48 13.75 -5.26 11.01
C ALA A 48 13.63 -6.26 9.84
N GLY A 49 13.84 -5.77 8.61
CA GLY A 49 13.71 -6.57 7.39
C GLY A 49 12.31 -6.59 6.78
N THR A 50 11.34 -5.88 7.36
CA THR A 50 10.03 -5.66 6.75
C THR A 50 10.15 -4.71 5.57
N TRP A 51 9.75 -5.16 4.38
CA TRP A 51 9.65 -4.38 3.14
C TRP A 51 8.21 -3.91 2.91
N SER A 52 8.02 -2.93 2.03
CA SER A 52 6.76 -2.21 1.80
C SER A 52 6.13 -2.55 0.43
N ASP A 53 5.13 -1.75 0.04
CA ASP A 53 4.48 -1.83 -1.26
C ASP A 53 5.43 -1.61 -2.44
N ASP A 54 6.53 -0.87 -2.26
CA ASP A 54 7.57 -0.70 -3.29
C ASP A 54 8.14 -2.07 -3.73
N SER A 55 8.42 -2.96 -2.78
CA SER A 55 8.87 -4.33 -3.07
C SER A 55 7.73 -5.21 -3.60
N SER A 56 6.53 -5.15 -2.99
CA SER A 56 5.36 -5.91 -3.44
C SER A 56 5.07 -5.65 -4.93
N LEU A 57 4.99 -4.39 -5.32
CA LEU A 57 4.70 -3.96 -6.69
C LEU A 57 5.83 -4.33 -7.65
N THR A 58 7.09 -4.20 -7.21
CA THR A 58 8.24 -4.61 -8.03
C THR A 58 8.24 -6.12 -8.28
N PHE A 59 7.92 -6.93 -7.27
CA PHE A 59 7.85 -8.39 -7.41
C PHE A 59 6.66 -8.83 -8.24
N CYS A 60 5.52 -8.18 -8.11
CA CYS A 60 4.36 -8.40 -8.97
C CYS A 60 4.72 -8.15 -10.45
N LEU A 61 5.40 -7.04 -10.75
CA LEU A 61 5.88 -6.76 -12.10
C LEU A 61 6.93 -7.78 -12.56
N ALA A 62 7.91 -8.11 -11.72
CA ALA A 62 8.94 -9.09 -12.05
C ALA A 62 8.35 -10.46 -12.39
N GLU A 63 7.33 -10.90 -11.63
CA GLU A 63 6.59 -12.15 -11.88
C GLU A 63 5.87 -12.10 -13.24
N ALA A 64 5.16 -11.01 -13.54
CA ALA A 64 4.50 -10.84 -14.84
C ALA A 64 5.49 -10.93 -16.01
N LEU A 65 6.69 -10.35 -15.84
CA LEU A 65 7.76 -10.37 -16.84
C LEU A 65 8.39 -11.75 -17.05
N THR A 66 8.21 -12.70 -16.12
CA THR A 66 8.67 -14.09 -16.33
C THR A 66 7.86 -14.83 -17.39
N GLN A 67 6.62 -14.39 -17.65
CA GLN A 67 5.75 -14.97 -18.66
C GLN A 67 6.13 -14.44 -20.05
N ARG A 68 5.77 -13.20 -20.34
CA ARG A 68 6.08 -12.49 -21.58
C ARG A 68 6.05 -10.99 -21.30
N TYR A 69 6.96 -10.24 -21.91
CA TYR A 69 6.83 -8.78 -21.95
C TYR A 69 5.60 -8.41 -22.79
N ASP A 70 4.50 -8.14 -22.12
CA ASP A 70 3.25 -7.69 -22.70
C ASP A 70 2.65 -6.59 -21.81
N LEU A 71 2.59 -5.37 -22.35
CA LEU A 71 1.99 -4.23 -21.64
C LEU A 71 0.51 -4.46 -21.32
N ARG A 72 -0.18 -5.31 -22.09
CA ARG A 72 -1.57 -5.69 -21.80
C ARG A 72 -1.64 -6.55 -20.56
N LEU A 73 -0.78 -7.55 -20.45
CA LEU A 73 -0.70 -8.40 -19.25
C LEU A 73 -0.42 -7.57 -17.99
N ILE A 74 0.48 -6.58 -18.08
CA ILE A 74 0.77 -5.67 -16.97
C ILE A 74 -0.46 -4.80 -16.63
N ALA A 75 -1.18 -4.31 -17.64
CA ALA A 75 -2.40 -3.54 -17.45
C ALA A 75 -3.57 -4.37 -16.89
N ASP A 76 -3.64 -5.66 -17.24
CA ASP A 76 -4.67 -6.59 -16.79
C ASP A 76 -4.65 -6.75 -15.26
N TYR A 77 -3.48 -6.67 -14.61
CA TYR A 77 -3.42 -6.63 -13.14
C TYR A 77 -4.20 -5.45 -12.54
N VAL A 78 -4.06 -4.26 -13.13
CA VAL A 78 -4.79 -3.07 -12.66
C VAL A 78 -6.30 -3.23 -12.91
N LEU A 79 -6.68 -3.81 -14.04
CA LEU A 79 -8.08 -4.09 -14.36
C LEU A 79 -8.67 -5.12 -13.39
N HIS A 80 -7.97 -6.22 -13.11
CA HIS A 80 -8.41 -7.23 -12.16
C HIS A 80 -8.62 -6.65 -10.75
N THR A 81 -7.71 -5.80 -10.26
CA THR A 81 -7.86 -5.11 -8.97
C THR A 81 -9.13 -4.25 -8.95
N LEU A 82 -9.38 -3.49 -10.02
CA LEU A 82 -10.59 -2.66 -10.14
C LEU A 82 -11.87 -3.51 -10.23
N GLU A 83 -11.87 -4.56 -11.05
CA GLU A 83 -12.98 -5.50 -11.21
C GLU A 83 -13.31 -6.20 -9.88
N ALA A 84 -12.30 -6.67 -9.16
CA ALA A 84 -12.43 -7.30 -7.86
C ALA A 84 -13.02 -6.34 -6.81
N ALA A 85 -12.56 -5.09 -6.80
CA ALA A 85 -13.07 -4.05 -5.90
C ALA A 85 -14.55 -3.71 -6.21
N ILE A 86 -14.87 -3.45 -7.48
CA ILE A 86 -16.24 -3.14 -7.92
C ILE A 86 -17.17 -4.32 -7.64
N TRP A 87 -16.77 -5.53 -8.01
CA TRP A 87 -17.56 -6.73 -7.76
C TRP A 87 -17.83 -6.94 -6.27
N SER A 88 -16.82 -6.73 -5.42
CA SER A 88 -16.99 -6.84 -3.97
C SER A 88 -18.03 -5.86 -3.46
N ILE A 89 -17.96 -4.59 -3.88
CA ILE A 89 -18.93 -3.54 -3.52
C ILE A 89 -20.33 -3.88 -4.03
N LEU A 90 -20.48 -4.29 -5.29
CA LEU A 90 -21.78 -4.58 -5.90
C LEU A 90 -22.46 -5.86 -5.36
N THR A 91 -21.72 -6.70 -4.64
CA THR A 91 -22.21 -8.00 -4.14
C THR A 91 -22.19 -8.09 -2.62
N THR A 92 -22.17 -6.94 -1.95
CA THR A 92 -22.27 -6.77 -0.49
C THR A 92 -23.11 -5.54 -0.19
N ASP A 93 -23.65 -5.45 1.02
CA ASP A 93 -24.59 -4.38 1.39
C ASP A 93 -24.01 -3.34 2.37
N ASP A 94 -22.75 -3.50 2.78
CA ASP A 94 -22.08 -2.59 3.72
C ASP A 94 -20.57 -2.49 3.47
N TYR A 95 -19.94 -1.49 4.09
CA TYR A 95 -18.50 -1.22 3.96
C TYR A 95 -17.64 -2.41 4.38
N GLN A 96 -17.94 -3.01 5.53
CA GLN A 96 -17.10 -4.05 6.11
C GLN A 96 -17.15 -5.32 5.24
N GLY A 97 -18.33 -5.68 4.77
CA GLY A 97 -18.56 -6.76 3.82
C GLY A 97 -17.78 -6.53 2.53
N ALA A 98 -17.87 -5.33 1.93
CA ALA A 98 -17.17 -5.01 0.69
C ALA A 98 -15.65 -5.16 0.82
N VAL A 99 -15.06 -4.56 1.86
CA VAL A 99 -13.60 -4.56 2.08
C VAL A 99 -13.09 -5.95 2.46
N LEU A 100 -13.75 -6.64 3.39
CA LEU A 100 -13.33 -7.98 3.78
C LEU A 100 -13.48 -8.95 2.60
N LYS A 101 -14.52 -8.82 1.78
CA LYS A 101 -14.68 -9.66 0.60
C LYS A 101 -13.55 -9.43 -0.40
N ALA A 102 -13.21 -8.17 -0.67
CA ALA A 102 -12.10 -7.79 -1.54
C ALA A 102 -10.76 -8.37 -1.07
N VAL A 103 -10.44 -8.23 0.21
CA VAL A 103 -9.20 -8.78 0.80
C VAL A 103 -9.19 -10.32 0.75
N ASN A 104 -10.32 -10.98 1.01
CA ASN A 104 -10.41 -12.44 1.01
C ASN A 104 -10.40 -13.07 -0.40
N LEU A 105 -10.37 -12.28 -1.49
CA LEU A 105 -10.11 -12.80 -2.83
C LEU A 105 -8.66 -13.28 -3.02
N GLY A 106 -7.73 -12.83 -2.17
CA GLY A 106 -6.33 -13.23 -2.24
C GLY A 106 -5.53 -12.45 -3.30
N SER A 107 -4.34 -12.97 -3.63
CA SER A 107 -3.38 -12.33 -4.54
C SER A 107 -2.90 -10.96 -4.05
N ASP A 108 -3.24 -9.87 -4.73
CA ASP A 108 -2.82 -8.50 -4.40
C ASP A 108 -3.80 -7.87 -3.39
N THR A 109 -3.83 -8.45 -2.20
CA THR A 109 -4.90 -8.23 -1.21
C THR A 109 -4.89 -6.84 -0.60
N ASP A 110 -3.70 -6.27 -0.40
CA ASP A 110 -3.51 -4.91 0.11
C ASP A 110 -3.98 -3.87 -0.91
N THR A 111 -3.57 -3.98 -2.18
CA THR A 111 -4.02 -3.08 -3.24
C THR A 111 -5.53 -3.20 -3.47
N THR A 112 -6.05 -4.43 -3.59
CA THR A 112 -7.48 -4.67 -3.82
C THR A 112 -8.32 -4.18 -2.64
N GLY A 113 -7.88 -4.43 -1.40
CA GLY A 113 -8.51 -3.91 -0.19
C GLY A 113 -8.49 -2.38 -0.12
N ALA A 114 -7.38 -1.73 -0.51
CA ALA A 114 -7.26 -0.28 -0.54
C ALA A 114 -8.22 0.36 -1.55
N VAL A 115 -8.28 -0.16 -2.77
CA VAL A 115 -9.20 0.33 -3.82
C VAL A 115 -10.66 0.11 -3.41
N ALA A 116 -11.00 -1.10 -2.96
CA ALA A 116 -12.34 -1.42 -2.49
C ALA A 116 -12.75 -0.53 -1.29
N GLY A 117 -11.87 -0.34 -0.31
CA GLY A 117 -12.12 0.50 0.86
C GLY A 117 -12.32 1.97 0.53
N GLY A 118 -11.52 2.53 -0.39
CA GLY A 118 -11.69 3.90 -0.85
C GLY A 118 -13.05 4.11 -1.52
N LEU A 119 -13.42 3.23 -2.45
CA LEU A 119 -14.70 3.29 -3.16
C LEU A 119 -15.89 3.03 -2.21
N ALA A 120 -15.78 2.05 -1.32
CA ALA A 120 -16.81 1.75 -0.33
C ALA A 120 -17.01 2.91 0.66
N ALA A 121 -15.93 3.58 1.10
CA ALA A 121 -16.04 4.74 1.97
C ALA A 121 -16.72 5.94 1.29
N LEU A 122 -16.57 6.09 -0.03
CA LEU A 122 -17.31 7.10 -0.81
C LEU A 122 -18.80 6.76 -0.89
N LEU A 123 -19.15 5.48 -1.03
CA LEU A 123 -20.53 5.01 -1.15
C LEU A 123 -21.28 5.03 0.19
N TYR A 124 -20.66 4.51 1.25
CA TYR A 124 -21.29 4.31 2.57
C TYR A 124 -20.93 5.39 3.59
N GLY A 125 -19.97 6.27 3.27
CA GLY A 125 -19.51 7.38 4.11
C GLY A 125 -18.46 6.98 5.15
N TYR A 126 -17.68 7.97 5.62
CA TYR A 126 -16.59 7.76 6.60
C TYR A 126 -17.04 7.07 7.89
N GLY A 127 -18.27 7.36 8.37
CA GLY A 127 -18.82 6.75 9.59
C GLY A 127 -19.09 5.25 9.49
N SER A 128 -19.06 4.67 8.28
CA SER A 128 -19.21 3.23 8.06
C SER A 128 -17.91 2.43 8.26
N ILE A 129 -16.76 3.12 8.31
CA ILE A 129 -15.46 2.48 8.52
C ILE A 129 -15.35 2.04 9.98
N PRO A 130 -14.97 0.78 10.28
CA PRO A 130 -14.80 0.33 11.66
C PRO A 130 -13.80 1.21 12.41
N ALA A 131 -14.26 1.83 13.49
CA ALA A 131 -13.44 2.77 14.27
C ALA A 131 -12.15 2.15 14.82
N GLY A 132 -12.17 0.84 15.12
CA GLY A 132 -10.99 0.09 15.53
C GLY A 132 -9.90 0.07 14.45
N CYS A 133 -10.27 -0.11 13.19
CA CYS A 133 -9.33 -0.05 12.08
C CYS A 133 -8.65 1.32 12.00
N ILE A 134 -9.42 2.41 12.08
CA ILE A 134 -8.85 3.77 12.05
C ILE A 134 -7.94 4.02 13.25
N ALA A 135 -8.35 3.60 14.45
CA ALA A 135 -7.59 3.84 15.67
C ALA A 135 -6.21 3.16 15.65
N GLU A 136 -6.10 2.01 14.99
CA GLU A 136 -4.87 1.22 14.87
C GLU A 136 -3.99 1.64 13.67
N LEU A 137 -4.51 2.43 12.73
CA LEU A 137 -3.74 2.87 11.57
C LEU A 137 -2.51 3.68 11.99
N ALA A 138 -1.35 3.22 11.53
CA ALA A 138 -0.10 3.97 11.65
C ALA A 138 -0.29 5.37 11.05
N ARG A 139 0.14 6.39 11.80
CA ARG A 139 0.12 7.79 11.35
C ARG A 139 -1.26 8.32 10.92
N GLN A 140 -2.36 7.80 11.50
CA GLN A 140 -3.72 8.31 11.21
C GLN A 140 -3.87 9.84 11.30
N GLN A 141 -3.11 10.50 12.19
CA GLN A 141 -3.11 11.97 12.31
C GLN A 141 -2.50 12.68 11.09
N ASP A 142 -1.50 12.09 10.44
CA ASP A 142 -0.92 12.61 9.20
C ASP A 142 -1.94 12.52 8.05
N ILE A 143 -2.67 11.41 7.96
CA ILE A 143 -3.75 11.20 6.97
C ILE A 143 -4.85 12.24 7.18
N ALA A 144 -5.29 12.45 8.43
CA ALA A 144 -6.30 13.46 8.76
C ALA A 144 -5.85 14.88 8.37
N ARG A 145 -4.58 15.23 8.64
CA ARG A 145 -4.01 16.52 8.22
C ARG A 145 -3.93 16.67 6.70
N LEU A 146 -3.61 15.60 5.98
CA LEU A 146 -3.61 15.60 4.52
C LEU A 146 -5.03 15.86 3.98
N ALA A 147 -6.04 15.15 4.51
CA ALA A 147 -7.44 15.34 4.12
C ALA A 147 -7.90 16.80 4.32
N GLN A 148 -7.56 17.41 5.46
CA GLN A 148 -7.86 18.83 5.71
C GLN A 148 -7.21 19.78 4.70
N ARG A 149 -5.93 19.53 4.36
CA ARG A 149 -5.22 20.33 3.36
C ARG A 149 -5.81 20.17 1.96
N MET A 150 -6.28 18.97 1.62
CA MET A 150 -6.99 18.72 0.36
C MET A 150 -8.32 19.46 0.32
N ALA A 151 -9.17 19.31 1.34
CA ALA A 151 -10.45 20.02 1.44
C ALA A 151 -10.26 21.53 1.30
N ALA A 152 -9.34 22.13 2.07
CA ALA A 152 -9.04 23.55 2.01
C ALA A 152 -8.58 24.04 0.62
N ARG A 153 -7.94 23.18 -0.19
CA ARG A 153 -7.51 23.51 -1.55
C ARG A 153 -8.66 23.50 -2.56
N TYR A 154 -9.62 22.59 -2.40
CA TYR A 154 -10.71 22.37 -3.35
C TYR A 154 -12.00 23.12 -2.97
N ASP A 155 -12.21 23.49 -1.70
CA ASP A 155 -13.28 24.41 -1.27
C ASP A 155 -13.06 25.85 -1.78
N GLN A 156 -11.87 26.14 -2.32
CA GLN A 156 -11.50 27.42 -2.92
C GLN A 156 -11.74 27.48 -4.44
N LEU A 157 -12.24 26.41 -5.07
CA LEU A 157 -12.56 26.31 -6.49
C LEU A 157 -14.08 26.41 -6.72
#